data_AF-A0A3S9T001-F1
#
_entry.id   AF-A0A3S9T001-F1
#
_cell.length_a   1.000
_cell.length_b   1.000
_cell.length_c   1.000
_cell.angle_alpha   90.00
_cell.angle_beta   90.00
_cell.angle_gamma   90.00
#
_symmetry.space_group_name_H-M   'P 1'
#
loop_
_entity.id
_entity.type
_entity.pdbx_description
1 polymer ?
#
loop_
_entity_poly.entity_id
_entity_poly.type
_entity_poly.pdbx_seq_one_letter_code
_entity_poly.pdbx_strand_id
1 'polypeptide(L)'
;MVSINNITEVQKHTNNRKSRYMFSLSIRAFVKYIVILIFTSIFLLNTANGFSQNSSQIIAWSVLVLSVYLVIHVRKNINLFVLYSILAYFNYSIIMPNYINKLSSSYFTSFSNDPVSHIGVNILFLFLLSLIIFMPTHIKPLFIKENMFINKNPHNVHLLTLGIGLILLYILIFQFDRPDVLGVRGRPSPLYEYSLIFFIVGFYFTAKNKYSKMILSIILVLFALQNFFFGGRIIGLQLILLYFIMFYAYKTKISRLIPFVLVGFIMMSLIGQERTMLNLSIDAIKGVINNIQTRMFALDTSYSAYFTSLTFLKVEEMLSINQRLDLFKQFFLSIFFGGRIQNSSLPIYTLKFYHHYNGGVLPYHFQFYLGWAGVVVSALIITIYTKIINSLNFDTVGFKKCLSVYVISSVFRWYLYSPIIILRGVIFLAIVYYIASMINGLKIKSMVN
;
A
#
# COMPACT_ATOMS: atom_id res chain seq x y z
N MET A 1 -6.03 47.91 -37.42
CA MET A 1 -5.58 48.33 -36.08
C MET A 1 -6.21 47.58 -34.90
N VAL A 2 -7.02 46.53 -35.11
CA VAL A 2 -7.67 45.75 -34.02
C VAL A 2 -6.86 44.50 -33.56
N SER A 3 -5.70 44.19 -34.17
CA SER A 3 -5.01 42.92 -33.93
C SER A 3 -3.82 42.96 -32.94
N ILE A 4 -3.33 44.12 -32.49
CA ILE A 4 -2.11 44.20 -31.66
C ILE A 4 -2.43 44.31 -30.16
N ASN A 5 -3.46 45.06 -29.77
CA ASN A 5 -3.83 45.23 -28.34
C ASN A 5 -4.40 43.95 -27.71
N ASN A 6 -5.09 43.10 -28.48
CA ASN A 6 -5.57 41.81 -27.97
C ASN A 6 -4.44 40.80 -27.75
N ILE A 7 -3.34 40.89 -28.50
CA ILE A 7 -2.19 39.98 -28.34
C ILE A 7 -1.40 40.36 -27.08
N THR A 8 -1.22 41.66 -26.81
CA THR A 8 -0.50 42.15 -25.63
C THR A 8 -1.25 41.87 -24.33
N GLU A 9 -2.58 41.98 -24.29
CA GLU A 9 -3.37 41.61 -23.10
C GLU A 9 -3.36 40.10 -22.83
N VAL A 10 -3.45 39.26 -23.87
CA VAL A 10 -3.35 37.80 -23.73
C VAL A 10 -1.95 37.39 -23.26
N GLN A 11 -0.89 38.03 -23.76
CA GLN A 11 0.49 37.82 -23.29
C GLN A 11 0.68 38.29 -21.83
N LYS A 12 0.09 39.41 -21.42
CA LYS A 12 0.16 39.91 -20.04
C LYS A 12 -0.58 39.00 -19.06
N HIS A 13 -1.75 38.48 -19.45
CA HIS A 13 -2.50 37.51 -18.64
C HIS A 13 -1.81 36.15 -18.51
N THR A 14 -1.17 35.65 -19.58
CA THR A 14 -0.41 34.39 -19.54
C THR A 14 0.86 34.54 -18.70
N ASN A 15 1.58 35.66 -18.81
CA ASN A 15 2.76 35.95 -17.97
C ASN A 15 2.39 36.09 -16.48
N ASN A 16 1.28 36.77 -16.16
CA ASN A 16 0.80 36.86 -14.77
C ASN A 16 0.40 35.49 -14.19
N ARG A 17 -0.22 34.61 -14.99
CA ARG A 17 -0.53 33.24 -14.55
C ARG A 17 0.73 32.40 -14.34
N LYS A 18 1.72 32.51 -15.22
CA LYS A 18 3.01 31.80 -15.10
C LYS A 18 3.78 32.28 -13.87
N SER A 19 3.84 33.59 -13.62
CA SER A 19 4.47 34.18 -12.44
C SER A 19 3.84 33.69 -11.13
N ARG A 20 2.49 33.74 -11.02
CA ARG A 20 1.77 33.21 -9.85
C ARG A 20 2.00 31.71 -9.65
N TYR A 21 2.06 30.93 -10.72
CA TYR A 21 2.34 29.50 -10.64
C TYR A 21 3.75 29.23 -10.11
N MET A 22 4.77 29.92 -10.66
CA MET A 22 6.17 29.81 -10.21
C MET A 22 6.33 30.23 -8.75
N PHE A 23 5.68 31.31 -8.31
CA PHE A 23 5.66 31.75 -6.92
C PHE A 23 5.00 30.73 -5.99
N SER A 24 3.88 30.11 -6.41
CA SER A 24 3.25 29.04 -5.63
C SER A 24 4.12 27.78 -5.52
N LEU A 25 4.95 27.52 -6.54
CA LEU A 25 5.89 26.40 -6.59
C LEU A 25 7.06 26.64 -5.62
N SER A 26 7.60 27.86 -5.62
CA SER A 26 8.70 28.24 -4.72
C SER A 26 8.27 28.20 -3.25
N ILE A 27 7.07 28.67 -2.91
CA ILE A 27 6.52 28.56 -1.54
C ILE A 27 6.43 27.09 -1.09
N ARG A 28 5.91 26.19 -1.94
CA ARG A 28 5.80 24.78 -1.57
C ARG A 28 7.16 24.12 -1.40
N ALA A 29 8.12 24.46 -2.25
CA ALA A 29 9.50 24.01 -2.10
C ALA A 29 10.08 24.49 -0.76
N PHE A 30 9.90 25.77 -0.46
CA PHE A 30 10.36 26.40 0.78
C PHE A 30 9.77 25.73 2.03
N VAL A 31 8.44 25.55 2.09
CA VAL A 31 7.77 24.85 3.20
C VAL A 31 8.31 23.42 3.35
N LYS A 32 8.49 22.70 2.24
CA LYS A 32 9.07 21.35 2.25
C LYS A 32 10.48 21.35 2.84
N TYR A 33 11.33 22.31 2.45
CA TYR A 33 12.69 22.42 2.98
C TYR A 33 12.72 22.76 4.47
N ILE A 34 11.85 23.66 4.93
CA ILE A 34 11.70 23.95 6.37
C ILE A 34 11.32 22.70 7.15
N VAL A 35 10.32 21.95 6.67
CA VAL A 35 9.91 20.69 7.30
C VAL A 35 11.09 19.71 7.37
N ILE A 36 11.82 19.52 6.27
CA ILE A 36 13.01 18.66 6.25
C ILE A 36 14.06 19.14 7.26
N LEU A 37 14.36 20.44 7.29
CA LEU A 37 15.34 21.01 8.21
C LEU A 37 14.96 20.75 9.66
N ILE A 38 13.73 21.11 10.06
CA ILE A 38 13.23 20.93 11.43
C ILE A 38 13.31 19.46 11.85
N PHE A 39 12.79 18.55 11.03
CA PHE A 39 12.74 17.13 11.38
C PHE A 39 14.11 16.45 11.30
N THR A 40 15.02 16.91 10.45
CA THR A 40 16.42 16.45 10.46
C THR A 40 17.10 16.90 11.76
N SER A 41 16.89 18.13 12.22
CA SER A 41 17.41 18.59 13.50
C SER A 41 16.86 17.79 14.68
N ILE A 42 15.54 17.49 14.69
CA ILE A 42 14.93 16.63 15.71
C ILE A 42 15.58 15.23 15.71
N PHE A 43 15.83 14.66 14.53
CA PHE A 43 16.49 13.37 14.41
C PHE A 43 17.91 13.38 14.98
N LEU A 44 18.72 14.36 14.59
CA LEU A 44 20.11 14.49 15.06
C LEU A 44 20.18 14.68 16.58
N LEU A 45 19.33 15.55 17.13
CA LEU A 45 19.23 15.75 18.59
C LEU A 45 18.81 14.46 19.31
N ASN A 46 17.88 13.70 18.74
CA ASN A 46 17.47 12.43 19.32
C ASN A 46 18.61 11.42 19.34
N THR A 47 19.32 11.27 18.21
CA THR A 47 20.46 10.35 18.11
C THR A 47 21.61 10.72 19.06
N ALA A 48 21.79 12.01 19.35
CA ALA A 48 22.81 12.47 20.29
C ALA A 48 22.44 12.20 21.76
N ASN A 49 21.15 12.26 22.11
CA ASN A 49 20.67 12.08 23.48
C ASN A 49 20.54 10.60 23.92
N GLY A 50 20.67 9.65 23.00
CA GLY A 50 20.55 8.22 23.28
C GLY A 50 19.14 7.77 23.71
N PHE A 51 19.08 6.57 24.29
CA PHE A 51 17.82 5.97 24.72
C PHE A 51 17.22 6.73 25.91
N SER A 52 16.09 7.38 25.68
CA SER A 52 15.24 7.90 26.75
C SER A 52 13.77 7.75 26.35
N GLN A 53 12.90 7.47 27.32
CA GLN A 53 11.47 7.31 27.03
C GLN A 53 10.86 8.59 26.43
N ASN A 54 11.31 9.76 26.91
CA ASN A 54 10.89 11.06 26.39
C ASN A 54 11.34 11.25 24.93
N SER A 55 12.57 10.84 24.59
CA SER A 55 13.08 10.94 23.21
C SER A 55 12.30 10.03 22.26
N SER A 56 11.94 8.82 22.67
CA SER A 56 11.04 7.93 21.90
C SER A 56 9.66 8.52 21.67
N GLN A 57 9.06 9.19 22.67
CA GLN A 57 7.75 9.83 22.52
C GLN A 57 7.77 11.04 21.58
N ILE A 58 8.82 11.85 21.62
CA ILE A 58 8.98 12.99 20.69
C ILE A 58 9.05 12.49 19.25
N ILE A 59 9.82 11.42 18.99
CA ILE A 59 9.91 10.83 17.65
C ILE A 59 8.61 10.17 17.23
N ALA A 60 7.91 9.50 18.16
CA ALA A 60 6.60 8.93 17.91
C ALA A 60 5.59 9.99 17.45
N TRP A 61 5.49 11.13 18.15
CA TRP A 61 4.66 12.25 17.71
C TRP A 61 5.11 12.81 16.37
N SER A 62 6.42 12.91 16.16
CA SER A 62 7.00 13.38 14.90
C SER A 62 6.64 12.48 13.72
N VAL A 63 6.62 11.16 13.89
CA VAL A 63 6.16 10.18 12.89
C VAL A 63 4.71 10.45 12.49
N LEU A 64 3.83 10.77 13.45
CA LEU A 64 2.43 11.11 13.17
C LEU A 64 2.33 12.43 12.39
N VAL A 65 3.06 13.46 12.81
CA VAL A 65 3.07 14.76 12.12
C VAL A 65 3.57 14.62 10.69
N LEU A 66 4.68 13.90 10.47
CA LEU A 66 5.22 13.64 9.13
C LEU A 66 4.24 12.84 8.26
N SER A 67 3.55 11.87 8.84
CA SER A 67 2.51 11.09 8.14
C SER A 67 1.36 11.98 7.68
N VAL A 68 0.85 12.87 8.55
CA VAL A 68 -0.20 13.84 8.21
C VAL A 68 0.29 14.83 7.16
N TYR A 69 1.52 15.35 7.29
CA TYR A 69 2.13 16.24 6.32
C TYR A 69 2.18 15.62 4.92
N LEU A 70 2.60 14.36 4.79
CA LEU A 70 2.62 13.64 3.52
C LEU A 70 1.23 13.58 2.88
N VAL A 71 0.20 13.21 3.64
CA VAL A 71 -1.21 13.17 3.18
C VAL A 71 -1.65 14.54 2.68
N ILE A 72 -1.37 15.60 3.45
CA ILE A 72 -1.70 16.98 3.09
C ILE A 72 -0.97 17.39 1.82
N HIS A 73 0.31 17.04 1.66
CA HIS A 73 1.10 17.39 0.47
C HIS A 73 0.56 16.72 -0.79
N VAL A 74 0.12 15.45 -0.70
CA VAL A 74 -0.41 14.70 -1.87
C VAL A 74 -1.91 14.88 -2.13
N ARG A 75 -2.65 15.62 -1.29
CA ARG A 75 -4.12 15.75 -1.32
C ARG A 75 -4.75 16.11 -2.66
N LYS A 76 -3.99 16.69 -3.58
CA LYS A 76 -4.47 17.04 -4.93
C LYS A 76 -4.57 15.86 -5.89
N ASN A 77 -3.92 14.74 -5.58
CA ASN A 77 -3.94 13.53 -6.37
C ASN A 77 -4.62 12.43 -5.57
N ILE A 78 -5.85 12.06 -5.95
CA ILE A 78 -6.68 11.11 -5.17
C ILE A 78 -6.01 9.76 -4.98
N ASN A 79 -5.28 9.26 -5.98
CA ASN A 79 -4.57 7.99 -5.92
C ASN A 79 -3.45 8.01 -4.88
N LEU A 80 -2.64 9.06 -4.88
CA LEU A 80 -1.60 9.25 -3.86
C LEU A 80 -2.21 9.56 -2.49
N PHE A 81 -3.28 10.36 -2.44
CA PHE A 81 -3.98 10.67 -1.21
C PHE A 81 -4.45 9.38 -0.51
N VAL A 82 -5.10 8.48 -1.25
CA VAL A 82 -5.52 7.17 -0.72
C VAL A 82 -4.32 6.36 -0.22
N LEU A 83 -3.25 6.25 -1.01
CA LEU A 83 -2.04 5.53 -0.62
C LEU A 83 -1.43 6.05 0.68
N TYR A 84 -1.16 7.35 0.77
CA TYR A 84 -0.53 7.95 1.93
C TYR A 84 -1.47 8.05 3.13
N SER A 85 -2.79 8.08 2.94
CA SER A 85 -3.78 8.01 4.02
C SER A 85 -3.75 6.64 4.70
N ILE A 86 -3.64 5.57 3.92
CA ILE A 86 -3.50 4.21 4.44
C ILE A 86 -2.16 4.06 5.19
N LEU A 87 -1.05 4.56 4.62
CA LEU A 87 0.24 4.57 5.32
C LEU A 87 0.21 5.36 6.63
N ALA A 88 -0.41 6.54 6.62
CA ALA A 88 -0.58 7.36 7.83
C ALA A 88 -1.40 6.63 8.89
N TYR A 89 -2.46 5.93 8.48
CA TYR A 89 -3.27 5.13 9.38
C TYR A 89 -2.53 3.92 9.97
N PHE A 90 -1.67 3.26 9.19
CA PHE A 90 -0.80 2.21 9.71
C PHE A 90 0.21 2.75 10.71
N ASN A 91 0.86 3.88 10.42
CA ASN A 91 1.79 4.51 11.35
C ASN A 91 1.08 4.97 12.63
N TYR A 92 -0.12 5.54 12.52
CA TYR A 92 -0.97 5.84 13.67
C TYR A 92 -1.23 4.59 14.52
N SER A 93 -1.63 3.50 13.87
CA SER A 93 -1.95 2.23 14.52
C SER A 93 -0.73 1.54 15.16
N ILE A 94 0.48 1.88 14.72
CA ILE A 94 1.74 1.44 15.33
C ILE A 94 2.08 2.32 16.53
N ILE A 95 2.04 3.63 16.33
CA ILE A 95 2.55 4.61 17.29
C ILE A 95 1.66 4.70 18.53
N MET A 96 0.34 4.81 18.36
CA MET A 96 -0.57 5.03 19.48
C MET A 96 -0.47 3.93 20.54
N PRO A 97 -0.54 2.63 20.19
CA PRO A 97 -0.53 1.55 21.18
C PRO A 97 0.84 1.25 21.80
N ASN A 98 1.94 1.65 21.15
CA ASN A 98 3.30 1.32 21.60
C ASN A 98 3.98 2.48 22.34
N TYR A 99 3.69 3.74 22.00
CA TYR A 99 4.47 4.88 22.50
C TYR A 99 3.66 5.92 23.27
N ILE A 100 2.41 6.16 22.87
CA ILE A 100 1.61 7.28 23.41
C ILE A 100 0.66 6.79 24.50
N ASN A 101 -0.24 5.87 24.18
CA ASN A 101 -1.16 5.28 25.16
C ASN A 101 -1.01 3.75 25.10
N LYS A 102 -0.04 3.30 25.89
CA LYS A 102 0.50 1.94 25.85
C LYS A 102 -0.58 0.93 26.21
N LEU A 103 -0.90 0.03 25.28
CA LEU A 103 -1.77 -1.12 25.56
C LEU A 103 -0.95 -2.14 26.36
N SER A 104 -1.00 -2.10 27.69
CA SER A 104 -0.18 -2.96 28.56
C SER A 104 -0.56 -4.45 28.52
N SER A 105 -1.78 -4.78 28.11
CA SER A 105 -2.31 -6.16 28.11
C SER A 105 -2.11 -6.93 26.80
N SER A 106 -1.53 -6.33 25.76
CA SER A 106 -1.37 -7.01 24.47
C SER A 106 0.02 -7.63 24.31
N TYR A 107 0.06 -8.89 23.87
CA TYR A 107 1.31 -9.56 23.48
C TYR A 107 2.11 -8.74 22.45
N PHE A 108 1.43 -8.10 21.52
CA PHE A 108 2.05 -7.35 20.41
C PHE A 108 2.66 -6.00 20.82
N THR A 109 2.45 -5.54 22.05
CA THR A 109 3.03 -4.30 22.58
C THR A 109 4.02 -4.59 23.70
N SER A 110 4.39 -5.85 23.93
CA SER A 110 5.30 -6.27 25.01
C SER A 110 6.70 -5.65 24.93
N PHE A 111 7.17 -5.28 23.74
CA PHE A 111 8.46 -4.58 23.56
C PHE A 111 8.38 -3.05 23.66
N SER A 112 7.23 -2.46 24.04
CA SER A 112 7.06 -0.99 24.10
C SER A 112 8.00 -0.25 25.08
N ASN A 113 8.58 -0.98 26.04
CA ASN A 113 9.53 -0.44 27.02
C ASN A 113 10.96 -0.94 26.78
N ASP A 114 11.18 -1.77 25.76
CA ASP A 114 12.47 -2.36 25.45
C ASP A 114 13.32 -1.38 24.61
N PRO A 115 14.65 -1.30 24.79
CA PRO A 115 15.54 -0.47 23.97
C PRO A 115 15.34 -0.62 22.46
N VAL A 116 14.95 -1.82 21.99
CA VAL A 116 14.68 -2.08 20.57
C VAL A 116 13.55 -1.21 20.01
N SER A 117 12.58 -0.81 20.85
CA SER A 117 11.47 0.04 20.45
C SER A 117 11.95 1.43 20.03
N HIS A 118 12.95 1.97 20.72
CA HIS A 118 13.54 3.26 20.36
C HIS A 118 14.23 3.22 19.00
N ILE A 119 14.97 2.15 18.70
CA ILE A 119 15.54 1.92 17.37
C ILE A 119 14.42 1.82 16.33
N GLY A 120 13.36 1.06 16.65
CA GLY A 120 12.19 0.93 15.80
C GLY A 120 11.54 2.27 15.44
N VAL A 121 11.19 3.08 16.42
CA VAL A 121 10.52 4.36 16.14
C VAL A 121 11.40 5.29 15.28
N ASN A 122 12.72 5.26 15.49
CA ASN A 122 13.69 5.99 14.66
C ASN A 122 13.76 5.46 13.21
N ILE A 123 13.63 4.16 12.97
CA ILE A 123 13.54 3.58 11.62
C ILE A 123 12.30 4.10 10.88
N LEU A 124 11.13 4.11 11.53
CA LEU A 124 9.91 4.66 10.93
C LEU A 124 10.05 6.16 10.62
N PHE A 125 10.65 6.89 11.55
CA PHE A 125 10.90 8.31 11.39
C PHE A 125 11.82 8.58 10.19
N LEU A 126 12.97 7.91 10.12
CA LEU A 126 13.92 8.05 9.02
C LEU A 126 13.30 7.67 7.67
N PHE A 127 12.48 6.62 7.65
CA PHE A 127 11.74 6.24 6.45
C PHE A 127 10.82 7.36 5.95
N LEU A 128 10.01 7.96 6.84
CA LEU A 128 9.11 9.06 6.47
C LEU A 128 9.87 10.33 6.07
N LEU A 129 10.94 10.67 6.79
CA LEU A 129 11.80 11.80 6.45
C LEU A 129 12.42 11.61 5.06
N SER A 130 12.96 10.42 4.79
CA SER A 130 13.53 10.04 3.48
C SER A 130 12.48 10.11 2.37
N LEU A 131 11.26 9.62 2.62
CA LEU A 131 10.15 9.77 1.68
C LEU A 131 9.91 11.23 1.35
N ILE A 132 9.82 12.11 2.34
CA ILE A 132 9.61 13.54 2.12
C ILE A 132 10.74 14.13 1.28
N ILE A 133 12.00 13.85 1.62
CA ILE A 133 13.17 14.35 0.88
C ILE A 133 13.04 14.03 -0.61
N PHE A 134 12.82 12.76 -0.97
CA PHE A 134 12.83 12.33 -2.37
C PHE A 134 11.49 12.55 -3.11
N MET A 135 10.40 12.83 -2.41
CA MET A 135 9.08 13.00 -3.01
C MET A 135 9.00 14.25 -3.91
N PRO A 136 8.26 14.22 -5.04
CA PRO A 136 8.09 15.39 -5.88
C PRO A 136 7.50 16.59 -5.12
N THR A 137 8.16 17.74 -5.23
CA THR A 137 7.66 19.00 -4.66
C THR A 137 6.33 19.41 -5.29
N HIS A 138 6.17 19.16 -6.58
CA HIS A 138 4.93 19.42 -7.30
C HIS A 138 4.11 18.14 -7.48
N ILE A 139 3.01 18.04 -6.73
CA ILE A 139 1.98 17.02 -6.95
C ILE A 139 1.02 17.51 -8.02
N LYS A 140 0.97 16.78 -9.13
CA LYS A 140 0.05 17.07 -10.23
C LYS A 140 -1.36 16.70 -9.77
N PRO A 141 -2.35 17.60 -9.92
CA PRO A 141 -3.73 17.23 -9.72
C PRO A 141 -4.08 16.16 -10.73
N LEU A 142 -4.47 14.98 -10.26
CA LEU A 142 -4.90 13.91 -11.14
C LEU A 142 -6.37 14.17 -11.50
N PHE A 143 -6.59 14.78 -12.66
CA PHE A 143 -7.92 14.83 -13.26
C PHE A 143 -8.23 13.45 -13.80
N ILE A 144 -8.70 12.54 -12.93
CA ILE A 144 -9.16 11.24 -13.39
C ILE A 144 -10.40 11.50 -14.23
N LYS A 145 -10.31 11.14 -15.51
CA LYS A 145 -11.47 11.05 -16.39
C LYS A 145 -12.07 9.65 -16.29
N GLU A 146 -13.35 9.54 -16.59
CA GLU A 146 -13.98 8.25 -16.78
C GLU A 146 -13.15 7.37 -17.73
N ASN A 147 -13.02 6.09 -17.39
CA ASN A 147 -12.27 5.11 -18.18
C ASN A 147 -10.76 5.40 -18.34
N MET A 148 -10.16 6.26 -17.51
CA MET A 148 -8.70 6.52 -17.54
C MET A 148 -7.88 5.23 -17.41
N PHE A 149 -8.35 4.27 -16.60
CA PHE A 149 -7.72 2.98 -16.33
C PHE A 149 -8.25 1.84 -17.24
N ILE A 150 -8.84 2.16 -18.38
CA ILE A 150 -9.35 1.18 -19.36
C ILE A 150 -8.62 1.40 -20.69
N ASN A 151 -8.33 0.30 -21.40
CA ASN A 151 -7.78 0.33 -22.74
C ASN A 151 -8.79 0.97 -23.72
N LYS A 152 -8.33 1.96 -24.49
CA LYS A 152 -9.16 2.70 -25.46
C LYS A 152 -9.54 1.83 -26.67
N ASN A 153 -8.61 0.99 -27.12
CA ASN A 153 -8.71 0.18 -28.33
C ASN A 153 -8.56 -1.31 -27.99
N PRO A 154 -9.54 -1.92 -27.30
CA PRO A 154 -9.46 -3.32 -26.98
C PRO A 154 -9.89 -4.15 -28.21
N HIS A 155 -9.11 -5.19 -28.51
CA HIS A 155 -9.47 -6.24 -29.47
C HIS A 155 -9.46 -7.57 -28.74
N ASN A 156 -10.15 -8.58 -29.27
CA ASN A 156 -10.24 -9.93 -28.67
C ASN A 156 -10.73 -9.92 -27.21
N VAL A 157 -11.61 -8.97 -26.86
CA VAL A 157 -12.14 -8.76 -25.50
C VAL A 157 -12.74 -10.05 -24.92
N HIS A 158 -13.50 -10.79 -25.73
CA HIS A 158 -14.14 -12.04 -25.29
C HIS A 158 -13.12 -13.13 -24.97
N LEU A 159 -12.10 -13.31 -25.83
CA LEU A 159 -11.02 -14.28 -25.61
C LEU A 159 -10.24 -13.95 -24.33
N LEU A 160 -9.88 -12.67 -24.14
CA LEU A 160 -9.19 -12.21 -22.93
C LEU A 160 -10.04 -12.39 -21.67
N THR A 161 -11.35 -12.11 -21.77
CA THR A 161 -12.29 -12.31 -20.66
C THR A 161 -12.38 -13.78 -20.28
N LEU A 162 -12.50 -14.67 -21.27
CA LEU A 162 -12.58 -16.10 -21.05
C LEU A 162 -11.27 -16.66 -20.46
N GLY A 163 -10.11 -16.32 -21.04
CA GLY A 163 -8.82 -16.78 -20.56
C GLY A 163 -8.52 -16.31 -19.12
N ILE A 164 -8.70 -15.02 -18.84
CA ILE A 164 -8.48 -14.47 -17.50
C ILE A 164 -9.55 -15.00 -16.52
N GLY A 165 -10.80 -15.11 -16.95
CA GLY A 165 -11.90 -15.65 -16.15
C GLY A 165 -11.64 -17.08 -15.71
N LEU A 166 -11.20 -17.96 -16.62
CA LEU A 166 -10.87 -19.35 -16.30
C LEU A 166 -9.70 -19.45 -15.31
N ILE A 167 -8.65 -18.64 -15.49
CA ILE A 167 -7.53 -18.58 -14.53
C ILE A 167 -8.02 -18.13 -13.15
N LEU A 168 -8.86 -17.08 -13.09
CA LEU A 168 -9.40 -16.59 -11.83
C LEU A 168 -10.31 -17.62 -11.16
N LEU A 169 -11.15 -18.33 -11.90
CA LEU A 169 -11.99 -19.40 -11.36
C LEU A 169 -11.16 -20.57 -10.84
N TYR A 170 -10.10 -20.96 -11.56
CA TYR A 170 -9.14 -21.95 -11.09
C TYR A 170 -8.51 -21.53 -9.75
N ILE A 171 -8.05 -20.27 -9.65
CA ILE A 171 -7.48 -19.74 -8.41
C ILE A 171 -8.53 -19.71 -7.29
N LEU A 172 -9.77 -19.30 -7.58
CA LEU A 172 -10.84 -19.22 -6.57
C LEU A 172 -11.13 -20.58 -5.93
N ILE A 173 -11.19 -21.63 -6.75
CA ILE A 173 -11.59 -22.98 -6.35
C ILE A 173 -10.43 -23.75 -5.72
N PHE A 174 -9.25 -23.74 -6.36
CA PHE A 174 -8.16 -24.66 -6.00
C PHE A 174 -7.04 -24.03 -5.17
N GLN A 175 -6.94 -22.71 -5.12
CA GLN A 175 -5.78 -22.02 -4.54
C GLN A 175 -6.10 -21.35 -3.20
N PHE A 176 -7.20 -21.74 -2.57
CA PHE A 176 -7.62 -21.29 -1.26
C PHE A 176 -7.90 -22.48 -0.37
N ASP A 177 -7.11 -22.60 0.70
CA ASP A 177 -7.24 -23.70 1.64
C ASP A 177 -8.37 -23.40 2.64
N ARG A 178 -9.43 -24.22 2.59
CA ARG A 178 -10.65 -24.06 3.37
C ARG A 178 -10.59 -25.01 4.57
N PRO A 179 -10.61 -24.50 5.81
CA PRO A 179 -10.55 -25.36 6.96
C PRO A 179 -11.87 -26.12 7.15
N ASP A 180 -11.78 -27.39 7.50
CA ASP A 180 -12.94 -28.26 7.77
C ASP A 180 -13.68 -27.88 9.05
N VAL A 181 -13.02 -27.14 9.95
CA VAL A 181 -13.57 -26.71 11.24
C VAL A 181 -14.02 -25.25 11.18
N LEU A 182 -15.29 -25.01 11.52
CA LEU A 182 -15.87 -23.68 11.63
C LEU A 182 -15.07 -22.82 12.65
N GLY A 183 -14.67 -21.62 12.24
CA GLY A 183 -13.94 -20.66 13.08
C GLY A 183 -12.42 -20.66 12.89
N VAL A 184 -11.87 -21.65 12.18
CA VAL A 184 -10.47 -21.64 11.77
C VAL A 184 -10.30 -20.73 10.54
N ARG A 185 -9.18 -20.01 10.49
CA ARG A 185 -8.90 -19.06 9.41
C ARG A 185 -8.46 -19.80 8.14
N GLY A 186 -9.08 -19.45 7.01
CA GLY A 186 -8.65 -19.92 5.70
C GLY A 186 -7.25 -19.41 5.33
N ARG A 187 -6.49 -20.23 4.61
CA ARG A 187 -5.11 -19.90 4.21
C ARG A 187 -5.07 -19.64 2.71
N PRO A 188 -5.02 -18.37 2.28
CA PRO A 188 -4.83 -18.06 0.87
C PRO A 188 -3.42 -18.46 0.44
N SER A 189 -3.31 -19.14 -0.70
CA SER A 189 -2.00 -19.40 -1.30
C SER A 189 -1.37 -18.10 -1.85
N PRO A 190 -0.06 -18.08 -2.13
CA PRO A 190 0.57 -16.97 -2.84
C PRO A 190 -0.09 -16.67 -4.19
N LEU A 191 -0.58 -17.69 -4.91
CA LEU A 191 -1.24 -17.51 -6.19
C LEU A 191 -2.60 -16.80 -6.02
N TYR A 192 -3.30 -17.08 -4.92
CA TYR A 192 -4.53 -16.37 -4.56
C TYR A 192 -4.27 -14.89 -4.29
N GLU A 193 -3.15 -14.52 -3.67
CA GLU A 193 -2.75 -13.11 -3.51
C GLU A 193 -2.42 -12.45 -4.86
N TYR A 194 -1.78 -13.19 -5.78
CA TYR A 194 -1.49 -12.70 -7.13
C TYR A 194 -2.73 -12.61 -8.05
N SER A 195 -3.91 -13.12 -7.64
CA SER A 195 -5.17 -12.89 -8.36
C SER A 195 -5.45 -11.40 -8.62
N LEU A 196 -4.98 -10.53 -7.71
CA LEU A 196 -5.05 -9.07 -7.85
C LEU A 196 -4.47 -8.59 -9.20
N ILE A 197 -3.38 -9.19 -9.66
CA ILE A 197 -2.74 -8.84 -10.94
C ILE A 197 -3.67 -9.15 -12.11
N PHE A 198 -4.28 -10.34 -12.09
CA PHE A 198 -5.20 -10.78 -13.13
C PHE A 198 -6.46 -9.91 -13.18
N PHE A 199 -6.99 -9.47 -12.04
CA PHE A 199 -8.08 -8.51 -12.02
C PHE A 199 -7.70 -7.16 -12.64
N ILE A 200 -6.53 -6.60 -12.29
CA ILE A 200 -6.09 -5.30 -12.83
C ILE A 200 -5.94 -5.38 -14.35
N VAL A 201 -5.22 -6.39 -14.85
CA VAL A 201 -4.99 -6.57 -16.29
C VAL A 201 -6.29 -6.91 -17.00
N GLY A 202 -7.11 -7.78 -16.42
CA GLY A 202 -8.42 -8.15 -16.94
C GLY A 202 -9.33 -6.94 -17.13
N PHE A 203 -9.55 -6.16 -16.07
CA PHE A 203 -10.34 -4.94 -16.19
C PHE A 203 -9.73 -3.92 -17.13
N TYR A 204 -8.40 -3.75 -17.15
CA TYR A 204 -7.76 -2.81 -18.06
C TYR A 204 -8.09 -3.13 -19.52
N PHE A 205 -8.00 -4.39 -19.95
CA PHE A 205 -8.23 -4.79 -21.34
C PHE A 205 -9.70 -5.00 -21.69
N THR A 206 -10.55 -5.49 -20.77
CA THR A 206 -11.89 -5.97 -21.12
C THR A 206 -13.04 -5.08 -20.64
N ALA A 207 -12.81 -4.17 -19.68
CA ALA A 207 -13.90 -3.46 -19.01
C ALA A 207 -14.65 -2.42 -19.87
N LYS A 208 -14.19 -2.15 -21.11
CA LYS A 208 -14.95 -1.36 -22.08
C LYS A 208 -16.25 -2.09 -22.47
N ASN A 209 -16.23 -3.42 -22.52
CA ASN A 209 -17.42 -4.23 -22.70
C ASN A 209 -18.14 -4.43 -21.36
N LYS A 210 -19.43 -4.04 -21.31
CA LYS A 210 -20.25 -4.12 -20.09
C LYS A 210 -20.40 -5.55 -19.56
N TYR A 211 -20.56 -6.54 -20.44
CA TYR A 211 -20.70 -7.95 -20.05
C TYR A 211 -19.40 -8.51 -19.48
N SER A 212 -18.27 -8.28 -20.14
CA SER A 212 -16.95 -8.69 -19.63
C SER A 212 -16.64 -8.05 -18.28
N LYS A 213 -16.94 -6.74 -18.14
CA LYS A 213 -16.82 -6.03 -16.86
C LYS A 213 -17.68 -6.70 -15.79
N MET A 214 -18.95 -7.00 -16.09
CA MET A 214 -19.87 -7.63 -15.16
C MET A 214 -19.38 -9.02 -14.71
N ILE A 215 -18.93 -9.87 -15.64
CA ILE A 215 -18.40 -11.21 -15.33
C ILE A 215 -17.21 -11.11 -14.38
N LEU A 216 -16.21 -10.28 -14.71
CA LEU A 216 -15.05 -10.10 -13.85
C LEU A 216 -15.41 -9.47 -12.49
N SER A 217 -16.38 -8.56 -12.45
CA SER A 217 -16.90 -8.01 -11.20
C SER A 217 -17.56 -9.06 -10.31
N ILE A 218 -18.34 -9.98 -10.89
CA ILE A 218 -18.97 -11.09 -10.14
C ILE A 218 -17.87 -11.98 -9.54
N ILE A 219 -16.88 -12.37 -10.35
CA ILE A 219 -15.75 -13.17 -9.86
C ILE A 219 -15.01 -12.42 -8.75
N LEU A 220 -14.76 -11.12 -8.89
CA LEU A 220 -14.13 -10.30 -7.84
C LEU A 220 -14.92 -10.32 -6.53
N VAL A 221 -16.25 -10.19 -6.60
CA VAL A 221 -17.12 -10.26 -5.42
C VAL A 221 -17.03 -11.62 -4.76
N LEU A 222 -17.02 -12.72 -5.53
CA LEU A 222 -16.85 -14.07 -4.98
C LEU A 222 -15.50 -14.24 -4.27
N PHE A 223 -14.41 -13.70 -4.81
CA PHE A 223 -13.11 -13.67 -4.14
C PHE A 223 -13.17 -12.90 -2.81
N ALA A 224 -13.76 -11.70 -2.83
CA ALA A 224 -13.88 -10.87 -1.63
C ALA A 224 -14.72 -11.57 -0.55
N LEU A 225 -15.88 -12.12 -0.93
CA LEU A 225 -16.77 -12.85 -0.04
C LEU A 225 -16.12 -14.11 0.53
N GLN A 226 -15.46 -14.93 -0.29
CA GLN A 226 -14.73 -16.10 0.19
C GLN A 226 -13.67 -15.70 1.22
N ASN A 227 -12.90 -14.66 0.92
CA ASN A 227 -11.88 -14.19 1.84
C ASN A 227 -12.48 -13.66 3.16
N PHE A 228 -13.60 -12.91 3.13
CA PHE A 228 -14.28 -12.46 4.34
C PHE A 228 -14.91 -13.59 5.16
N PHE A 229 -15.54 -14.54 4.48
CA PHE A 229 -16.20 -15.69 5.12
C PHE A 229 -15.21 -16.52 5.95
N PHE A 230 -13.99 -16.70 5.46
CA PHE A 230 -12.93 -17.42 6.16
C PHE A 230 -12.01 -16.51 7.01
N GLY A 231 -12.50 -15.33 7.41
CA GLY A 231 -11.83 -14.41 8.35
C GLY A 231 -10.62 -13.64 7.79
N GLY A 232 -10.42 -13.68 6.47
CA GLY A 232 -9.40 -12.89 5.78
C GLY A 232 -9.89 -11.46 5.52
N ARG A 233 -9.18 -10.44 6.01
CA ARG A 233 -9.56 -9.02 5.82
C ARG A 233 -8.83 -8.36 4.65
N ILE A 234 -7.54 -8.66 4.51
CA ILE A 234 -6.64 -7.88 3.66
C ILE A 234 -6.93 -8.05 2.18
N ILE A 235 -7.03 -9.28 1.67
CA ILE A 235 -7.18 -9.51 0.22
C ILE A 235 -8.50 -8.91 -0.28
N GLY A 236 -9.58 -9.07 0.48
CA GLY A 236 -10.86 -8.43 0.21
C GLY A 236 -10.76 -6.90 0.15
N LEU A 237 -10.04 -6.28 1.10
CA LEU A 237 -9.74 -4.84 1.04
C LEU A 237 -8.94 -4.44 -0.21
N GLN A 238 -7.94 -5.23 -0.61
CA GLN A 238 -7.15 -4.97 -1.82
C GLN A 238 -8.03 -4.99 -3.08
N LEU A 239 -8.97 -5.94 -3.17
CA LEU A 239 -9.91 -6.07 -4.30
C LEU A 239 -10.93 -4.93 -4.34
N ILE A 240 -11.50 -4.55 -3.18
CA ILE A 240 -12.40 -3.40 -3.07
C ILE A 240 -11.66 -2.12 -3.48
N LEU A 241 -10.44 -1.94 -2.99
CA LEU A 241 -9.61 -0.77 -3.29
C LEU A 241 -9.25 -0.69 -4.78
N LEU A 242 -8.89 -1.82 -5.39
CA LEU A 242 -8.69 -1.92 -6.85
C LEU A 242 -9.94 -1.46 -7.60
N TYR A 243 -11.10 -2.00 -7.26
CA TYR A 243 -12.35 -1.70 -7.97
C TYR A 243 -12.72 -0.22 -7.82
N PHE A 244 -12.53 0.34 -6.63
CA PHE A 244 -12.70 1.76 -6.36
C PHE A 244 -11.77 2.62 -7.23
N ILE A 245 -10.47 2.32 -7.28
CA ILE A 245 -9.49 3.11 -8.04
C ILE A 245 -9.81 3.10 -9.54
N MET A 246 -10.13 1.92 -10.09
CA MET A 246 -10.36 1.78 -11.53
C MET A 246 -11.66 2.43 -11.99
N PHE A 247 -12.72 2.41 -11.18
CA PHE A 247 -14.08 2.76 -11.64
C PHE A 247 -14.79 3.87 -10.87
N TYR A 248 -14.34 4.27 -9.68
CA TYR A 248 -15.06 5.23 -8.85
C TYR A 248 -14.20 6.42 -8.39
N ALA A 249 -12.87 6.30 -8.39
CA ALA A 249 -11.98 7.38 -7.93
C ALA A 249 -12.18 8.70 -8.69
N TYR A 250 -12.63 8.67 -9.96
CA TYR A 250 -12.92 9.89 -10.74
C TYR A 250 -14.19 10.63 -10.33
N LYS A 251 -15.17 9.93 -9.73
CA LYS A 251 -16.46 10.51 -9.31
C LYS A 251 -16.42 11.04 -7.87
N THR A 252 -15.40 10.65 -7.11
CA THR A 252 -15.43 10.81 -5.65
C THR A 252 -14.57 11.98 -5.21
N LYS A 253 -15.22 12.94 -4.52
CA LYS A 253 -14.52 13.97 -3.76
C LYS A 253 -13.99 13.37 -2.45
N ILE A 254 -12.82 13.80 -2.00
CA ILE A 254 -12.18 13.32 -0.76
C ILE A 254 -13.13 13.39 0.45
N SER A 255 -13.90 14.47 0.59
CA SER A 255 -14.86 14.64 1.68
C SER A 255 -15.94 13.57 1.74
N ARG A 256 -16.30 12.97 0.59
CA ARG A 256 -17.31 11.90 0.52
C ARG A 256 -16.75 10.54 0.91
N LEU A 257 -15.42 10.35 0.99
CA LEU A 257 -14.82 9.05 1.35
C LEU A 257 -14.86 8.77 2.85
N ILE A 258 -14.82 9.81 3.67
CA ILE A 258 -14.76 9.70 5.14
C ILE A 258 -15.86 8.78 5.71
N PRO A 259 -17.17 8.95 5.39
CA PRO A 259 -18.20 8.06 5.94
C PRO A 259 -18.04 6.60 5.49
N PHE A 260 -17.64 6.35 4.24
CA PHE A 260 -17.43 4.98 3.77
C PHE A 260 -16.24 4.30 4.46
N VAL A 261 -15.19 5.05 4.78
CA VAL A 261 -14.05 4.52 5.53
C VAL A 261 -14.46 4.15 6.96
N LEU A 262 -15.25 4.99 7.64
CA LEU A 262 -15.74 4.70 8.99
C LEU A 262 -16.64 3.46 9.03
N VAL A 263 -17.62 3.37 8.12
CA VAL A 263 -18.50 2.21 8.00
C VAL A 263 -17.70 0.96 7.65
N GLY A 264 -16.79 1.06 6.69
CA GLY A 264 -15.92 -0.05 6.29
C GLY A 264 -15.04 -0.54 7.45
N PHE A 265 -14.56 0.36 8.31
CA PHE A 265 -13.76 0.01 9.47
C PHE A 265 -14.56 -0.77 10.53
N ILE A 266 -15.79 -0.34 10.82
CA ILE A 266 -16.69 -1.04 11.74
C ILE A 266 -17.03 -2.43 11.19
N MET A 267 -17.41 -2.52 9.91
CA MET A 267 -17.72 -3.80 9.25
C MET A 267 -16.52 -4.76 9.27
N MET A 268 -15.31 -4.27 8.97
CA MET A 268 -14.09 -5.09 9.02
C MET A 268 -13.72 -5.54 10.44
N SER A 269 -14.05 -4.73 11.44
CA SER A 269 -13.83 -5.08 12.85
C SER A 269 -14.82 -6.16 13.30
N LEU A 270 -16.08 -6.09 12.86
CA LEU A 270 -17.11 -7.12 13.09
C LEU A 270 -16.70 -8.45 12.47
N ILE A 271 -16.33 -8.46 11.18
CA ILE A 271 -15.83 -9.65 10.48
C ILE A 271 -14.59 -10.24 11.16
N GLY A 272 -13.75 -9.40 11.77
CA GLY A 272 -12.54 -9.84 12.48
C GLY A 272 -12.81 -10.52 13.82
N GLN A 273 -13.88 -10.14 14.53
CA GLN A 273 -14.26 -10.65 15.84
C GLN A 273 -15.13 -11.92 15.74
N GLU A 274 -16.11 -11.91 14.84
CA GLU A 274 -17.08 -12.99 14.67
C GLU A 274 -16.63 -13.94 13.54
N ARG A 275 -15.72 -14.88 13.85
CA ARG A 275 -15.10 -15.79 12.86
C ARG A 275 -15.95 -17.01 12.49
N THR A 276 -17.07 -17.23 13.17
CA THR A 276 -17.91 -18.43 13.04
C THR A 276 -19.32 -18.12 12.57
N MET A 277 -19.96 -17.06 13.07
CA MET A 277 -21.22 -16.51 12.53
C MET A 277 -21.30 -15.02 12.86
N LEU A 278 -21.58 -14.18 11.86
CA LEU A 278 -21.77 -12.73 12.07
C LEU A 278 -22.99 -12.48 12.96
N ASN A 279 -22.77 -12.29 14.26
CA ASN A 279 -23.81 -11.83 15.17
C ASN A 279 -23.96 -10.31 15.03
N LEU A 280 -25.02 -9.88 14.35
CA LEU A 280 -25.34 -8.45 14.15
C LEU A 280 -26.20 -7.87 15.28
N SER A 281 -26.21 -8.51 16.46
CA SER A 281 -26.91 -7.98 17.63
C SER A 281 -26.39 -6.61 18.06
N ILE A 282 -27.26 -5.80 18.66
CA ILE A 282 -26.89 -4.46 19.15
C ILE A 282 -25.76 -4.55 20.18
N ASP A 283 -25.75 -5.59 21.02
CA ASP A 283 -24.72 -5.79 22.03
C ASP A 283 -23.37 -6.19 21.43
N ALA A 284 -23.36 -7.01 20.36
CA ALA A 284 -22.14 -7.30 19.60
C ALA A 284 -21.56 -6.02 18.99
N ILE A 285 -22.40 -5.18 18.39
CA ILE A 285 -21.97 -3.89 17.82
C ILE A 285 -21.41 -2.96 18.91
N LYS A 286 -22.09 -2.84 20.07
CA LYS A 286 -21.58 -2.06 21.21
C LYS A 286 -20.24 -2.60 21.72
N GLY A 287 -20.10 -3.91 21.84
CA GLY A 287 -18.84 -4.56 22.22
C GLY A 287 -17.71 -4.25 21.25
N VAL A 288 -17.99 -4.24 19.95
CA VAL A 288 -17.02 -3.88 18.91
C VAL A 288 -16.62 -2.41 19.01
N ILE A 289 -17.58 -1.50 19.20
CA ILE A 289 -17.32 -0.06 19.36
C ILE A 289 -16.44 0.19 20.60
N ASN A 290 -16.76 -0.44 21.74
CA ASN A 290 -15.96 -0.34 22.95
C ASN A 290 -14.54 -0.88 22.71
N ASN A 291 -14.40 -2.02 22.04
CA ASN A 291 -13.10 -2.58 21.67
C ASN A 291 -12.29 -1.69 20.71
N ILE A 292 -12.95 -0.99 19.79
CA ILE A 292 -12.32 -0.03 18.90
C ILE A 292 -11.86 1.20 19.70
N GLN A 293 -12.68 1.70 20.62
CA GLN A 293 -12.38 2.85 21.46
C GLN A 293 -11.24 2.57 22.44
N THR A 294 -11.21 1.41 23.10
CA THR A 294 -10.11 1.01 23.99
C THR A 294 -8.78 0.91 23.25
N ARG A 295 -8.82 0.51 21.97
CA ARG A 295 -7.66 0.50 21.07
C ARG A 295 -7.41 1.84 20.38
N MET A 296 -8.20 2.88 20.68
CA MET A 296 -8.17 4.20 20.03
C MET A 296 -8.18 4.13 18.50
N PHE A 297 -9.02 3.27 17.94
CA PHE A 297 -9.11 3.04 16.49
C PHE A 297 -7.82 2.51 15.86
N ALA A 298 -6.88 1.96 16.63
CA ALA A 298 -5.67 1.34 16.09
C ALA A 298 -5.97 -0.04 15.47
N LEU A 299 -5.43 -0.27 14.28
CA LEU A 299 -5.51 -1.55 13.58
C LEU A 299 -4.54 -2.56 14.19
N ASP A 300 -5.09 -3.68 14.66
CA ASP A 300 -4.39 -4.86 15.20
C ASP A 300 -3.29 -5.40 14.30
N THR A 301 -3.57 -5.43 13.00
CA THR A 301 -2.60 -5.89 11.99
C THR A 301 -1.34 -5.02 11.95
N SER A 302 -1.45 -3.70 12.22
CA SER A 302 -0.31 -2.79 12.09
C SER A 302 0.67 -2.92 13.26
N TYR A 303 0.17 -2.92 14.51
CA TYR A 303 1.05 -3.10 15.66
C TYR A 303 1.53 -4.55 15.81
N SER A 304 0.79 -5.54 15.29
CA SER A 304 1.29 -6.92 15.17
C SER A 304 2.45 -7.03 14.16
N ALA A 305 2.34 -6.40 12.99
CA ALA A 305 3.45 -6.32 12.03
C ALA A 305 4.66 -5.57 12.60
N TYR A 306 4.41 -4.53 13.40
CA TYR A 306 5.46 -3.80 14.10
C TYR A 306 6.19 -4.66 15.13
N PHE A 307 5.46 -5.43 15.93
CA PHE A 307 6.05 -6.39 16.86
C PHE A 307 6.99 -7.36 16.16
N THR A 308 6.55 -7.97 15.05
CA THR A 308 7.40 -8.83 14.21
C THR A 308 8.62 -8.05 13.67
N SER A 309 8.48 -6.76 13.40
CA SER A 309 9.59 -5.94 12.92
C SER A 309 10.64 -5.67 14.01
N LEU A 310 10.22 -5.55 15.27
CA LEU A 310 11.14 -5.44 16.40
C LEU A 310 11.90 -6.75 16.66
N THR A 311 11.28 -7.91 16.40
CA THR A 311 12.02 -9.19 16.49
C THR A 311 13.11 -9.29 15.41
N PHE A 312 12.93 -8.65 14.24
CA PHE A 312 14.00 -8.58 13.24
C PHE A 312 15.21 -7.85 13.80
N LEU A 313 15.01 -6.72 14.48
CA LEU A 313 16.10 -5.94 15.07
C LEU A 313 16.81 -6.73 16.19
N LYS A 314 16.07 -7.47 17.01
CA LYS A 314 16.69 -8.34 18.03
C LYS A 314 17.54 -9.45 17.41
N VAL A 315 17.09 -10.04 16.30
CA VAL A 315 17.88 -11.05 15.57
C VAL A 315 19.05 -10.40 14.81
N GLU A 316 18.91 -9.15 14.36
CA GLU A 316 19.98 -8.38 13.72
C GLU A 316 21.20 -8.29 14.63
N GLU A 317 21.01 -8.06 15.94
CA GLU A 317 22.08 -7.99 16.94
C GLU A 317 22.80 -9.33 17.15
N MET A 318 22.17 -10.45 16.81
CA MET A 318 22.76 -11.79 16.93
C MET A 318 23.60 -12.19 15.72
N LEU A 319 23.57 -11.41 14.63
CA LEU A 319 24.18 -11.77 13.36
C LEU A 319 25.30 -10.82 12.95
N SER A 320 26.36 -11.38 12.37
CA SER A 320 27.39 -10.59 11.70
C SER A 320 26.84 -9.93 10.41
N ILE A 321 27.47 -8.84 9.99
CA ILE A 321 27.13 -8.16 8.73
C ILE A 321 27.19 -9.09 7.51
N ASN A 322 28.16 -10.01 7.49
CA ASN A 322 28.32 -10.98 6.39
C ASN A 322 27.13 -11.93 6.29
N GLN A 323 26.64 -12.44 7.43
CA GLN A 323 25.44 -13.30 7.47
C GLN A 323 24.20 -12.54 6.99
N ARG A 324 24.05 -11.27 7.39
CA ARG A 324 22.94 -10.42 6.95
C ARG A 324 22.96 -10.16 5.44
N LEU A 325 24.14 -9.91 4.87
CA LEU A 325 24.31 -9.73 3.43
C LEU A 325 24.06 -11.03 2.65
N ASP A 326 24.41 -12.19 3.20
CA ASP A 326 24.05 -13.47 2.59
C ASP A 326 22.54 -13.71 2.60
N LEU A 327 21.85 -13.42 3.71
CA LEU A 327 20.39 -13.45 3.76
C LEU A 327 19.76 -12.45 2.76
N PHE A 328 20.36 -11.28 2.58
CA PHE A 328 19.93 -10.31 1.58
C PHE A 328 20.07 -10.84 0.15
N LYS A 329 21.19 -11.53 -0.15
CA LYS A 329 21.40 -12.21 -1.44
C LYS A 329 20.33 -13.29 -1.67
N GLN A 330 20.03 -14.10 -0.66
CA GLN A 330 18.98 -15.13 -0.74
C GLN A 330 17.60 -14.50 -0.95
N PHE A 331 17.27 -13.40 -0.25
CA PHE A 331 16.07 -12.61 -0.48
C PHE A 331 15.99 -12.11 -1.93
N PHE A 332 17.07 -11.54 -2.46
CA PHE A 332 17.13 -11.04 -3.83
C PHE A 332 16.91 -12.15 -4.87
N LEU A 333 17.57 -13.31 -4.70
CA LEU A 333 17.37 -14.46 -5.57
C LEU A 333 15.92 -14.97 -5.54
N SER A 334 15.26 -14.91 -4.39
CA SER A 334 13.87 -15.34 -4.25
C SER A 334 12.86 -14.48 -5.02
N ILE A 335 13.23 -13.26 -5.43
CA ILE A 335 12.43 -12.41 -6.32
C ILE A 335 12.19 -13.14 -7.66
N PHE A 336 13.21 -13.83 -8.16
CA PHE A 336 13.15 -14.53 -9.46
C PHE A 336 12.79 -16.01 -9.31
N PHE A 337 13.44 -16.71 -8.37
CA PHE A 337 13.31 -18.17 -8.22
C PHE A 337 12.24 -18.61 -7.21
N GLY A 338 11.62 -17.66 -6.50
CA GLY A 338 10.57 -17.94 -5.53
C GLY A 338 11.03 -18.73 -4.30
N GLY A 339 10.09 -19.50 -3.72
CA GLY A 339 10.28 -20.19 -2.43
C GLY A 339 11.24 -21.39 -2.46
N ARG A 340 11.91 -21.66 -3.59
CA ARG A 340 12.97 -22.67 -3.67
C ARG A 340 14.25 -22.22 -2.95
N ILE A 341 14.42 -20.90 -2.79
CA ILE A 341 15.55 -20.34 -2.07
C ILE A 341 15.28 -20.46 -0.57
N GLN A 342 16.11 -21.23 0.13
CA GLN A 342 16.01 -21.37 1.59
C GLN A 342 16.32 -20.05 2.28
N ASN A 343 15.78 -19.85 3.49
CA ASN A 343 15.97 -18.67 4.34
C ASN A 343 15.75 -17.28 3.68
N SER A 344 15.13 -17.23 2.49
CA SER A 344 14.89 -15.98 1.77
C SER A 344 13.76 -15.13 2.35
N SER A 345 12.93 -15.73 3.21
CA SER A 345 11.84 -15.06 3.90
C SER A 345 12.29 -14.70 5.30
N LEU A 346 12.58 -13.41 5.51
CA LEU A 346 13.01 -12.89 6.82
C LEU A 346 12.07 -13.29 7.96
N PRO A 347 10.73 -13.14 7.85
CA PRO A 347 9.84 -13.54 8.94
C PRO A 347 9.95 -15.05 9.26
N ILE A 348 10.17 -15.90 8.26
CA ILE A 348 10.34 -17.35 8.49
C ILE A 348 11.69 -17.64 9.16
N TYR A 349 12.73 -16.90 8.79
CA TYR A 349 14.04 -17.02 9.41
C TYR A 349 14.01 -16.63 10.89
N THR A 350 13.39 -15.50 11.23
CA THR A 350 13.34 -14.98 12.60
C THR A 350 12.41 -15.75 13.52
N LEU A 351 11.44 -16.49 12.97
CA LEU A 351 10.58 -17.41 13.73
C LEU A 351 11.37 -18.49 14.51
N LYS A 352 12.59 -18.82 14.07
CA LYS A 352 13.49 -19.75 14.76
C LYS A 352 13.99 -19.20 16.11
N PHE A 353 13.93 -17.88 16.29
CA PHE A 353 14.48 -17.18 17.46
C PHE A 353 13.37 -16.56 18.32
N TYR A 354 12.34 -15.99 17.70
CA TYR A 354 11.24 -15.33 18.40
C TYR A 354 9.88 -15.74 17.83
N HIS A 355 8.92 -16.00 18.72
CA HIS A 355 7.55 -16.29 18.31
C HIS A 355 6.84 -15.02 17.81
N HIS A 356 6.30 -15.05 16.59
CA HIS A 356 5.50 -13.96 16.00
C HIS A 356 4.58 -14.49 14.88
N TYR A 357 3.77 -13.63 14.28
CA TYR A 357 2.71 -14.04 13.33
C TYR A 357 3.02 -13.69 11.87
N ASN A 358 4.29 -13.87 11.46
CA ASN A 358 4.82 -13.42 10.17
C ASN A 358 4.58 -11.92 9.90
N GLY A 359 4.83 -11.48 8.66
CA GLY A 359 4.72 -10.09 8.23
C GLY A 359 5.94 -9.26 8.64
N GLY A 360 5.82 -7.94 8.57
CA GLY A 360 6.92 -7.03 8.84
C GLY A 360 6.73 -5.71 8.11
N VAL A 361 7.04 -4.60 8.78
CA VAL A 361 6.88 -3.27 8.21
C VAL A 361 8.03 -3.00 7.25
N LEU A 362 7.73 -2.50 6.04
CA LEU A 362 8.68 -2.39 4.92
C LEU A 362 10.11 -1.92 5.28
N PRO A 363 10.32 -0.76 5.95
CA PRO A 363 11.67 -0.26 6.21
C PRO A 363 12.50 -1.18 7.12
N TYR A 364 11.87 -2.04 7.93
CA TYR A 364 12.57 -2.95 8.83
C TYR A 364 13.20 -4.13 8.11
N HIS A 365 12.59 -4.60 7.02
CA HIS A 365 13.22 -5.60 6.17
C HIS A 365 14.54 -5.09 5.62
N PHE A 366 14.56 -3.87 5.09
CA PHE A 366 15.78 -3.30 4.53
C PHE A 366 16.77 -2.86 5.61
N GLN A 367 16.32 -2.38 6.77
CA GLN A 367 17.18 -2.17 7.94
C GLN A 367 17.90 -3.47 8.32
N PHE A 368 17.17 -4.58 8.45
CA PHE A 368 17.77 -5.86 8.81
C PHE A 368 18.87 -6.27 7.83
N TYR A 369 18.72 -6.02 6.53
CA TYR A 369 19.73 -6.40 5.53
C TYR A 369 20.90 -5.43 5.41
N LEU A 370 20.64 -4.12 5.39
CA LEU A 370 21.59 -3.09 4.95
C LEU A 370 21.80 -1.98 5.99
N GLY A 371 21.27 -2.15 7.21
CA GLY A 371 21.27 -1.12 8.25
C GLY A 371 20.51 0.14 7.83
N TRP A 372 20.90 1.29 8.39
CA TRP A 372 20.24 2.58 8.16
C TRP A 372 20.15 2.98 6.67
N ALA A 373 21.14 2.58 5.86
CA ALA A 373 21.10 2.79 4.41
C ALA A 373 19.93 2.06 3.75
N GLY A 374 19.59 0.86 4.24
CA GLY A 374 18.44 0.09 3.79
C GLY A 374 17.12 0.83 3.98
N VAL A 375 16.95 1.55 5.09
CA VAL A 375 15.75 2.37 5.35
C VAL A 375 15.58 3.42 4.25
N VAL A 376 16.66 4.10 3.87
CA VAL A 376 16.67 5.10 2.78
C VAL A 376 16.35 4.43 1.44
N VAL A 377 16.94 3.26 1.15
CA VAL A 377 16.65 2.47 -0.06
C VAL A 377 15.16 2.12 -0.16
N SER A 378 14.54 1.67 0.95
CA SER A 378 13.11 1.36 0.97
C SER A 378 12.24 2.59 0.65
N ALA A 379 12.60 3.78 1.15
CA ALA A 379 11.93 5.04 0.83
C ALA A 379 12.11 5.45 -0.63
N LEU A 380 13.30 5.22 -1.21
CA LEU A 380 13.57 5.47 -2.63
C LEU A 380 12.68 4.60 -3.53
N ILE A 381 12.54 3.31 -3.21
CA ILE A 381 11.66 2.38 -3.95
C ILE A 381 10.22 2.92 -3.98
N ILE A 382 9.66 3.29 -2.82
CA ILE A 382 8.31 3.84 -2.75
C ILE A 382 8.21 5.18 -3.48
N THR A 383 9.25 6.01 -3.41
CA THR A 383 9.29 7.29 -4.12
C THR A 383 9.25 7.10 -5.64
N ILE A 384 9.91 6.07 -6.19
CA ILE A 384 9.84 5.73 -7.62
C ILE A 384 8.38 5.47 -8.02
N TYR A 385 7.65 4.65 -7.25
CA TYR A 385 6.24 4.41 -7.52
C TYR A 385 5.39 5.67 -7.35
N THR A 386 5.63 6.49 -6.33
CA THR A 386 4.96 7.78 -6.14
C THR A 386 5.17 8.71 -7.34
N LYS A 387 6.38 8.77 -7.90
CA LYS A 387 6.68 9.52 -9.12
C LYS A 387 5.91 9.00 -10.33
N ILE A 388 5.81 7.68 -10.50
CA ILE A 388 5.02 7.06 -11.56
C ILE A 388 3.54 7.44 -11.41
N ILE A 389 2.96 7.27 -10.22
CA ILE A 389 1.54 7.60 -9.96
C ILE A 389 1.28 9.11 -10.16
N ASN A 390 2.20 9.98 -9.73
CA ASN A 390 2.11 11.43 -9.93
C ASN A 390 2.21 11.84 -11.41
N SER A 391 2.87 11.03 -12.24
CA SER A 391 3.06 11.30 -13.66
C SER A 391 1.87 10.90 -14.53
N LEU A 392 0.89 10.16 -13.96
CA LEU A 392 -0.24 9.63 -14.71
C LEU A 392 -1.09 10.73 -15.34
N ASN A 393 -1.49 10.48 -16.58
CA ASN A 393 -2.47 11.25 -17.34
C ASN A 393 -3.27 10.30 -18.24
N PHE A 394 -4.19 10.86 -19.04
CA PHE A 394 -5.07 10.07 -19.90
C PHE A 394 -4.32 9.29 -20.99
N ASP A 395 -3.19 9.80 -21.46
CA ASP A 395 -2.38 9.24 -22.54
C ASP A 395 -1.17 8.44 -22.05
N THR A 396 -1.07 8.26 -20.74
CA THR A 396 0.00 7.45 -20.15
C THR A 396 -0.13 6.00 -20.59
N VAL A 397 1.03 5.38 -20.85
CA VAL A 397 1.15 3.96 -21.21
C VAL A 397 0.35 3.07 -20.25
N GLY A 398 -0.40 2.13 -20.81
CA GLY A 398 -1.28 1.22 -20.08
C GLY A 398 -0.62 0.50 -18.91
N PHE A 399 0.62 0.04 -19.09
CA PHE A 399 1.39 -0.62 -18.05
C PHE A 399 1.57 0.26 -16.81
N LYS A 400 1.93 1.55 -16.98
CA LYS A 400 2.10 2.48 -15.84
C LYS A 400 0.79 2.70 -15.09
N LYS A 401 -0.35 2.68 -15.81
CA LYS A 401 -1.69 2.76 -15.20
C LYS A 401 -1.98 1.52 -14.35
N CYS A 402 -1.77 0.33 -14.90
CA CYS A 402 -1.92 -0.94 -14.19
C CYS A 402 -1.00 -1.03 -12.97
N LEU A 403 0.27 -0.66 -13.14
CA LEU A 403 1.27 -0.63 -12.07
C LEU A 403 0.86 0.29 -10.92
N SER A 404 0.32 1.47 -11.25
CA SER A 404 -0.17 2.41 -10.25
C SER A 404 -1.34 1.83 -9.45
N VAL A 405 -2.31 1.19 -10.12
CA VAL A 405 -3.41 0.51 -9.42
C VAL A 405 -2.87 -0.59 -8.52
N TYR A 406 -1.93 -1.40 -9.02
CA TYR A 406 -1.33 -2.51 -8.26
C TYR A 406 -0.64 -2.04 -6.99
N VAL A 407 0.22 -1.03 -7.08
CA VAL A 407 0.96 -0.52 -5.91
C VAL A 407 0.01 0.05 -4.86
N ILE A 408 -1.02 0.80 -5.28
CA ILE A 408 -1.96 1.40 -4.33
C ILE A 408 -2.85 0.32 -3.71
N SER A 409 -3.41 -0.58 -4.51
CA SER A 409 -4.30 -1.63 -4.00
C SER A 409 -3.55 -2.63 -3.11
N SER A 410 -2.25 -2.85 -3.35
CA SER A 410 -1.44 -3.79 -2.56
C SER A 410 -0.78 -3.21 -1.30
N VAL A 411 -1.03 -1.94 -0.94
CA VAL A 411 -0.40 -1.25 0.21
C VAL A 411 -0.49 -1.99 1.53
N PHE A 412 -1.62 -2.64 1.80
CA PHE A 412 -1.83 -3.44 3.00
C PHE A 412 -0.80 -4.56 3.15
N ARG A 413 -0.27 -5.09 2.04
CA ARG A 413 0.67 -6.21 2.03
C ARG A 413 2.12 -5.76 1.90
N TRP A 414 2.42 -4.86 0.95
CA TRP A 414 3.82 -4.46 0.80
C TRP A 414 4.33 -3.62 1.96
N TYR A 415 3.45 -2.87 2.65
CA TYR A 415 3.87 -2.09 3.80
C TYR A 415 3.93 -2.89 5.09
N LEU A 416 2.96 -3.77 5.38
CA LEU A 416 2.86 -4.48 6.67
C LEU A 416 3.33 -5.94 6.63
N TYR A 417 3.56 -6.53 5.46
CA TYR A 417 3.89 -7.96 5.36
C TYR A 417 5.23 -8.24 4.72
N SER A 418 5.47 -7.76 3.49
CA SER A 418 6.72 -8.07 2.80
C SER A 418 6.99 -7.19 1.59
N PRO A 419 8.24 -6.73 1.40
CA PRO A 419 8.67 -6.05 0.17
C PRO A 419 8.51 -6.88 -1.11
N ILE A 420 8.43 -8.21 -1.00
CA ILE A 420 8.36 -9.11 -2.17
C ILE A 420 7.15 -8.80 -3.06
N ILE A 421 6.07 -8.27 -2.46
CA ILE A 421 4.83 -7.94 -3.15
C ILE A 421 5.08 -6.86 -4.22
N ILE A 422 5.84 -5.81 -3.92
CA ILE A 422 6.15 -4.75 -4.91
C ILE A 422 7.38 -5.06 -5.76
N LEU A 423 8.30 -5.91 -5.29
CA LEU A 423 9.48 -6.28 -6.08
C LEU A 423 9.16 -7.37 -7.10
N ARG A 424 8.70 -8.54 -6.64
CA ARG A 424 8.34 -9.68 -7.50
C ARG A 424 6.98 -9.50 -8.16
N GLY A 425 6.00 -8.97 -7.43
CA GLY A 425 4.65 -8.80 -7.98
C GLY A 425 4.60 -7.83 -9.15
N VAL A 426 5.50 -6.85 -9.22
CA VAL A 426 5.63 -5.96 -10.39
C VAL A 426 6.19 -6.68 -11.61
N ILE A 427 7.11 -7.63 -11.43
CA ILE A 427 7.60 -8.49 -12.51
C ILE A 427 6.47 -9.37 -13.05
N PHE A 428 5.68 -9.98 -12.17
CA PHE A 428 4.50 -10.75 -12.57
C PHE A 428 3.45 -9.90 -13.26
N LEU A 429 3.20 -8.68 -12.78
CA LEU A 429 2.31 -7.74 -13.45
C LEU A 429 2.80 -7.43 -14.87
N ALA A 430 4.10 -7.21 -15.05
CA ALA A 430 4.68 -6.99 -16.37
C ALA A 430 4.43 -8.19 -17.30
N ILE A 431 4.74 -9.40 -16.85
CA ILE A 431 4.54 -10.63 -17.63
C ILE A 431 3.07 -10.77 -18.05
N VAL A 432 2.13 -10.70 -17.10
CA VAL A 432 0.69 -10.86 -17.39
C VAL A 432 0.19 -9.74 -18.31
N TYR A 433 0.63 -8.50 -18.09
CA TYR A 433 0.25 -7.36 -18.94
C TYR A 433 0.74 -7.54 -20.37
N TYR A 434 2.01 -7.92 -20.59
CA TYR A 434 2.56 -8.06 -21.94
C TYR A 434 1.95 -9.25 -22.69
N ILE A 435 1.69 -10.38 -22.01
CA ILE A 435 0.95 -11.50 -22.60
C ILE A 435 -0.45 -11.05 -23.04
N ALA A 436 -1.20 -10.38 -22.16
CA ALA A 436 -2.53 -9.87 -22.50
C ALA A 436 -2.48 -8.83 -23.63
N SER A 437 -1.46 -7.98 -23.66
CA SER A 437 -1.23 -7.01 -24.73
C SER A 437 -0.95 -7.69 -26.07
N MET A 438 -0.18 -8.79 -26.09
CA MET A 438 0.06 -9.57 -27.30
C MET A 438 -1.23 -10.19 -27.82
N ILE A 439 -2.04 -10.80 -26.95
CA ILE A 439 -3.34 -11.38 -27.32
C ILE A 439 -4.30 -10.29 -27.85
N ASN A 440 -4.34 -9.12 -27.20
CA ASN A 440 -5.10 -7.96 -27.68
C ASN A 440 -4.60 -7.45 -29.05
N GLY A 441 -3.34 -7.68 -29.41
CA GLY A 441 -2.77 -7.27 -30.69
C GLY A 441 -3.05 -8.24 -31.85
N LEU A 442 -3.55 -9.45 -31.57
CA LEU A 442 -3.80 -10.45 -32.61
C LEU A 442 -4.94 -9.99 -33.53
N LYS A 443 -4.64 -9.79 -34.81
CA LYS A 443 -5.67 -9.64 -35.84
C LYS A 443 -6.24 -11.02 -36.15
N ILE A 444 -7.31 -11.39 -35.47
CA ILE A 444 -8.09 -12.56 -35.87
C ILE A 444 -8.80 -12.15 -37.17
N LYS A 445 -8.32 -12.64 -38.32
CA LYS A 445 -9.09 -12.58 -39.56
C LYS A 445 -10.40 -13.31 -39.27
N SER A 446 -11.51 -12.59 -39.22
CA SER A 446 -12.82 -13.22 -39.16
C SER A 446 -12.98 -14.05 -40.43
N MET A 447 -12.89 -15.37 -40.30
CA MET A 447 -13.48 -16.29 -41.27
C MET A 447 -14.99 -16.20 -41.08
N VAL A 448 -15.60 -15.21 -41.71
CA VAL A 448 -17.04 -15.17 -41.96
C VAL A 448 -17.15 -14.77 -43.43
N ASN A 449 -17.14 -15.79 -44.28
CA ASN A 449 -17.79 -15.75 -45.59
C ASN A 449 -19.19 -16.32 -45.40
#